data_AF-A0A7R9K547-F1
#
_entry.id   AF-A0A7R9K547-F1
#
_cell.length_a   1.000
_cell.length_b   1.000
_cell.length_c   1.000
_cell.angle_alpha   90.00
_cell.angle_beta   90.00
_cell.angle_gamma   90.00
#
_symmetry.space_group_name_H-M   'P 1'
#
loop_
_entity.id
_entity.type
_entity.pdbx_description
1 polymer ?
#
loop_
_entity_poly.entity_id
_entity_poly.type
_entity_poly.pdbx_seq_one_letter_code
_entity_poly.pdbx_strand_id
1 'polypeptide(L)'
;MDYQEKLKVLDEELMSFYQYCQQVGFSEAEMDVICAPLVSSLRKSFFKKVIKYIIIVLTFVAFAYGLCQVDSVSLHFSAVGRLLMIKLLPFWDWTAMFYESCLVSNPFYGEYQLTEEDCVSCEALEQVDRLGSVAYEHLLDSYLNRDAPLIVMDAMESWPVMNTDNFWFDNITQLYLQDEKLVDTVPCILTTNLRPGSSDLHAFLKRINSPKIDKWFVHW
;
A
#
# COMPACT_ATOMS: atom_id res chain seq x y z
N MET A 1 0.36 8.97 56.64
CA MET A 1 -0.83 9.25 55.83
C MET A 1 -0.65 8.66 54.46
N ASP A 2 -1.52 7.72 54.13
CA ASP A 2 -1.64 7.16 52.80
C ASP A 2 -2.11 8.22 51.78
N TYR A 3 -1.82 8.01 50.50
CA TYR A 3 -2.19 8.96 49.43
C TYR A 3 -3.72 9.17 49.36
N GLN A 4 -4.49 8.12 49.63
CA GLN A 4 -5.95 8.21 49.69
C GLN A 4 -6.44 9.03 50.89
N GLU A 5 -5.78 8.95 52.05
CA GLU A 5 -6.12 9.79 53.21
C GLU A 5 -5.85 11.26 52.93
N LYS A 6 -4.75 11.59 52.24
CA LYS A 6 -4.44 12.98 51.87
C LYS A 6 -5.46 13.57 50.91
N LEU A 7 -5.95 12.78 49.96
CA LEU A 7 -6.99 13.20 49.03
C LEU A 7 -8.32 13.46 49.76
N LYS A 8 -8.70 12.58 50.70
CA LYS A 8 -9.93 12.76 51.49
C LYS A 8 -9.91 14.02 52.35
N VAL A 9 -8.83 14.27 53.07
CA VAL A 9 -8.68 15.48 53.89
C VAL A 9 -8.74 16.75 53.02
N LEU A 10 -8.12 16.72 51.85
CA LEU A 10 -8.10 17.86 50.93
C LEU A 10 -9.49 18.13 50.31
N ASP A 11 -10.28 17.08 50.05
CA ASP A 11 -11.64 17.19 49.55
C ASP A 11 -12.59 17.74 50.62
N GLU A 12 -12.45 17.28 51.87
CA GLU A 12 -13.20 17.80 53.03
C GLU A 12 -12.89 19.28 53.29
N GLU A 13 -11.62 19.70 53.22
CA GLU A 13 -11.23 21.11 53.34
C GLU A 13 -11.80 21.97 52.20
N LEU A 14 -11.79 21.47 50.97
CA LEU A 14 -12.32 22.20 49.80
C LEU A 14 -13.85 22.37 49.90
N MET A 15 -14.56 21.33 50.32
CA MET A 15 -16.01 21.36 50.50
C MET A 15 -16.44 22.29 51.63
N SER A 16 -15.70 22.31 52.75
CA SER A 16 -15.99 23.22 53.86
C SER A 16 -15.75 24.69 53.47
N PHE A 17 -14.70 24.98 52.68
CA PHE A 17 -14.45 26.31 52.13
C PHE A 17 -15.56 26.76 51.16
N TYR A 18 -16.01 25.87 50.28
CA TYR A 18 -17.12 26.16 49.36
C TYR A 18 -18.43 26.48 50.11
N GLN A 19 -18.77 25.68 51.13
CA GLN A 19 -19.94 25.92 51.98
C GLN A 19 -19.86 27.24 52.74
N TYR A 20 -18.67 27.62 53.22
CA TYR A 20 -18.45 28.93 53.85
C TYR A 20 -18.69 30.07 52.86
N CYS A 21 -18.15 29.99 51.64
CA CYS A 21 -18.36 31.01 50.62
C CYS A 21 -19.85 31.16 50.24
N GLN A 22 -20.60 30.05 50.20
CA GLN A 22 -22.04 30.05 49.93
C GLN A 22 -22.84 30.68 51.07
N GLN A 23 -22.47 30.41 52.33
CA GLN A 23 -23.13 31.00 53.52
C GLN A 23 -22.87 32.51 53.65
N VAL A 24 -21.72 33.00 53.19
CA VAL A 24 -21.36 34.42 53.20
C VAL A 24 -22.04 35.19 52.05
N GLY A 25 -22.69 34.49 51.09
CA GLY A 25 -23.50 35.10 50.04
C GLY A 25 -22.71 35.55 48.81
N PHE A 26 -21.51 35.00 48.58
CA PHE A 26 -20.76 35.25 47.35
C PHE A 26 -21.49 34.71 46.13
N SER A 27 -21.47 35.45 45.02
CA SER A 27 -21.95 34.96 43.73
C SER A 27 -20.97 33.96 43.12
N GLU A 28 -21.44 33.05 42.26
CA GLU A 28 -20.57 32.05 41.58
C GLU A 28 -19.41 32.72 40.83
N ALA A 29 -19.65 33.87 40.21
CA ALA A 29 -18.62 34.61 39.47
C ALA A 29 -17.51 35.19 40.39
N GLU A 30 -17.86 35.61 41.61
CA GLU A 30 -16.87 36.10 42.59
C GLU A 30 -16.09 34.93 43.20
N MET A 31 -16.75 33.79 43.40
CA MET A 31 -16.13 32.57 43.90
C MET A 31 -15.11 32.01 42.91
N ASP A 32 -15.37 32.11 41.60
CA ASP A 32 -14.41 31.75 40.54
C ASP A 32 -13.16 32.64 40.56
N VAL A 33 -13.31 33.95 40.85
CA VAL A 33 -12.17 34.87 40.97
C VAL A 33 -11.32 34.54 42.20
N ILE A 34 -11.95 34.21 43.32
CA ILE A 34 -11.26 33.80 44.56
C ILE A 34 -10.51 32.46 44.36
N CYS A 35 -11.12 31.52 43.63
CA CYS A 35 -10.54 30.20 43.35
C CYS A 35 -9.55 30.19 42.16
N ALA A 36 -9.49 31.25 41.35
CA ALA A 36 -8.61 31.37 40.17
C ALA A 36 -7.12 31.01 40.42
N PRO A 37 -6.45 31.48 41.49
CA PRO A 37 -5.05 31.10 41.76
C PRO A 37 -4.87 29.60 42.05
N LEU A 38 -5.85 28.95 42.68
CA LEU A 38 -5.84 27.52 42.95
C LEU A 38 -6.08 26.71 41.67
N VAL A 39 -7.13 27.07 40.91
CA VAL A 39 -7.50 26.39 39.66
C VAL A 39 -6.39 26.54 38.61
N SER A 40 -5.77 27.71 38.49
CA SER A 40 -4.67 27.93 37.55
C SER A 40 -3.41 27.13 37.92
N SER A 41 -3.15 26.93 39.22
CA SER A 41 -2.03 26.10 39.70
C SER A 41 -2.27 24.60 39.45
N LEU A 42 -3.49 24.13 39.71
CA LEU A 42 -3.90 22.75 39.40
C LEU A 42 -3.86 22.48 37.89
N ARG A 43 -4.39 23.41 37.08
CA ARG A 43 -4.41 23.31 35.62
C ARG A 43 -3.00 23.28 35.03
N LYS A 44 -2.07 24.10 35.52
CA LYS A 44 -0.65 24.08 35.09
C LYS A 44 0.01 22.74 35.40
N SER A 45 -0.22 22.17 36.59
CA SER A 45 0.33 20.87 36.99
C SER A 45 -0.23 19.73 36.13
N PHE A 46 -1.54 19.75 35.89
CA PHE A 46 -2.22 18.79 35.01
C PHE A 46 -1.70 18.87 33.57
N PHE A 47 -1.63 20.08 32.99
CA PHE A 47 -1.08 20.29 31.64
C PHE A 47 0.35 19.78 31.52
N LYS A 48 1.22 20.05 32.51
CA LYS A 48 2.59 19.52 32.50
C LYS A 48 2.64 17.99 32.50
N LYS A 49 1.76 17.34 33.27
CA LYS A 49 1.65 15.86 33.28
C LYS A 49 1.16 15.33 31.93
N VAL A 50 0.11 15.92 31.37
CA VAL A 50 -0.45 15.53 30.07
C VAL A 50 0.61 15.69 28.97
N ILE A 51 1.28 16.83 28.90
CA ILE A 51 2.36 17.08 27.94
C ILE A 51 3.49 16.06 28.11
N LYS A 52 3.89 15.74 29.35
CA LYS A 52 4.90 14.71 29.60
C LYS A 52 4.48 13.34 29.05
N TYR A 53 3.24 12.93 29.27
CA TYR A 53 2.72 11.67 28.71
C TYR A 53 2.67 11.70 27.18
N ILE A 54 2.21 12.80 26.59
CA ILE A 54 2.19 12.98 25.13
C ILE A 54 3.61 12.86 24.56
N ILE A 55 4.59 13.52 25.18
CA ILE A 55 5.99 13.42 24.75
C ILE A 55 6.48 11.97 24.83
N ILE A 56 6.21 11.26 25.93
CA ILE A 56 6.61 9.85 26.09
C ILE A 56 6.00 8.99 24.97
N VAL A 57 4.70 9.16 24.70
CA VAL A 57 4.00 8.44 23.62
C VAL A 57 4.60 8.76 22.26
N LEU A 58 4.81 10.04 21.95
CA LEU A 58 5.44 10.47 20.69
C LEU A 58 6.84 9.89 20.53
N THR A 59 7.63 9.85 21.61
CA THR A 59 8.98 9.29 21.59
C THR A 59 8.93 7.79 21.30
N PHE A 60 8.00 7.06 21.91
CA PHE A 60 7.80 5.64 21.67
C PHE A 60 7.36 5.34 20.23
N VAL A 61 6.42 6.14 19.69
CA VAL A 61 5.95 6.02 18.31
C VAL A 61 7.08 6.31 17.32
N ALA A 62 7.86 7.36 17.54
CA ALA A 62 9.01 7.70 16.69
C ALA A 62 10.07 6.58 16.71
N PHE A 63 10.32 6.00 17.89
CA PHE A 63 11.24 4.88 18.02
C PHE A 63 10.74 3.62 17.29
N ALA A 64 9.46 3.27 17.46
CA ALA A 64 8.84 2.15 16.75
C ALA A 64 8.87 2.35 15.23
N TYR A 65 8.57 3.56 14.76
CA TYR A 65 8.67 3.91 13.35
C TYR A 65 10.11 3.75 12.83
N GLY A 66 11.10 4.22 13.57
CA GLY A 66 12.52 4.03 13.22
C GLY A 66 12.92 2.56 13.13
N LEU A 67 12.41 1.70 14.02
CA LEU A 67 12.63 0.24 13.94
C LEU A 67 11.99 -0.39 12.70
N CYS A 68 10.81 0.08 12.29
CA CYS A 68 10.14 -0.39 11.08
C CYS A 68 10.89 -0.04 9.78
N GLN A 69 11.81 0.93 9.80
CA GLN A 69 12.65 1.25 8.63
C GLN A 69 13.79 0.25 8.41
N VAL A 70 14.01 -0.69 9.34
CA VAL A 70 14.99 -1.75 9.17
C VAL A 70 14.34 -2.91 8.41
N ASP A 71 14.88 -3.26 7.24
CA ASP A 71 14.28 -4.22 6.30
C ASP A 71 13.86 -5.55 6.95
N SER A 72 14.72 -6.16 7.76
CA SER A 72 14.40 -7.42 8.45
C SER A 72 13.24 -7.28 9.44
N VAL A 73 13.19 -6.17 10.18
CA VAL A 73 12.12 -5.91 11.16
C VAL A 73 10.81 -5.63 10.44
N SER A 74 10.84 -4.83 9.37
CA SER A 74 9.70 -4.55 8.50
C SER A 74 9.08 -5.84 7.93
N LEU A 75 9.93 -6.76 7.45
CA LEU A 75 9.49 -8.03 6.89
C LEU A 75 8.82 -8.92 7.95
N HIS A 76 9.41 -9.04 9.14
CA HIS A 76 8.81 -9.80 10.24
C HIS A 76 7.51 -9.17 10.76
N PHE A 77 7.46 -7.84 10.87
CA PHE A 77 6.25 -7.13 11.32
C PHE A 77 5.12 -7.27 10.31
N SER A 78 5.43 -7.20 9.01
CA SER A 78 4.50 -7.45 7.91
C SER A 78 3.98 -8.90 7.92
N ALA A 79 4.84 -9.88 8.14
CA ALA A 79 4.45 -11.29 8.23
C ALA A 79 3.51 -11.54 9.43
N VAL A 80 3.85 -11.02 10.62
CA VAL A 80 3.00 -11.13 11.81
C VAL A 80 1.68 -10.39 11.61
N GLY A 81 1.70 -9.20 10.99
CA GLY A 81 0.51 -8.43 10.66
C GLY A 81 -0.43 -9.22 9.75
N ARG A 82 0.08 -9.84 8.68
CA ARG A 82 -0.71 -10.70 7.79
C ARG A 82 -1.32 -11.89 8.52
N LEU A 83 -0.56 -12.57 9.37
CA LEU A 83 -1.08 -13.69 10.19
C LEU A 83 -2.19 -13.23 11.15
N LEU A 84 -2.05 -12.04 11.71
CA LEU A 84 -3.04 -11.46 12.62
C LEU A 84 -4.33 -11.07 11.86
N MET A 85 -4.20 -10.48 10.67
CA MET A 85 -5.35 -10.20 9.78
C MET A 85 -6.11 -11.48 9.39
N ILE A 86 -5.39 -12.56 9.05
CA ILE A 86 -6.00 -13.86 8.75
C ILE A 86 -6.76 -14.41 9.95
N LYS A 87 -6.25 -14.23 11.18
CA LYS A 87 -6.96 -14.65 12.40
C LYS A 87 -8.15 -13.75 12.76
N LEU A 88 -8.16 -12.50 12.32
CA LEU A 88 -9.25 -11.53 12.53
C LEU A 88 -10.36 -11.62 11.49
N LEU A 89 -10.15 -12.39 10.41
CA LEU A 89 -11.14 -12.62 9.34
C LEU A 89 -12.55 -12.99 9.83
N PRO A 90 -12.73 -13.80 10.91
CA PRO A 90 -14.06 -14.15 11.42
C PRO A 90 -14.84 -12.97 12.01
N PHE A 91 -14.15 -11.89 12.39
CA PHE A 91 -14.74 -10.71 13.05
C PHE A 91 -14.84 -9.51 12.11
N TRP A 92 -13.96 -9.44 11.11
CA TRP A 92 -13.94 -8.39 10.12
C TRP A 92 -13.50 -8.95 8.79
N ASP A 93 -14.34 -8.81 7.78
CA ASP A 93 -14.07 -9.32 6.45
C ASP A 93 -13.26 -8.31 5.64
N TRP A 94 -11.94 -8.50 5.61
CA TRP A 94 -11.03 -7.71 4.77
C TRP A 94 -10.82 -8.33 3.38
N THR A 95 -11.54 -9.41 3.03
CA THR A 95 -11.31 -10.12 1.76
C THR A 95 -11.53 -9.23 0.54
N ALA A 96 -12.47 -8.27 0.62
CA ALA A 96 -12.65 -7.25 -0.41
C ALA A 96 -11.35 -6.48 -0.73
N MET A 97 -10.59 -6.06 0.29
CA MET A 97 -9.28 -5.41 0.12
C MET A 97 -8.16 -6.39 -0.29
N PHE A 98 -8.30 -7.68 0.02
CA PHE A 98 -7.34 -8.70 -0.42
C PHE A 98 -7.45 -8.98 -1.92
N TYR A 99 -8.66 -8.89 -2.48
CA TYR A 99 -8.93 -9.06 -3.91
C TYR A 99 -8.78 -7.77 -4.73
N GLU A 100 -8.59 -6.61 -4.08
CA GLU A 100 -8.24 -5.39 -4.78
C GLU A 100 -6.82 -5.49 -5.34
N SER A 101 -6.68 -5.29 -6.64
CA SER A 101 -5.39 -5.33 -7.34
C SER A 101 -4.40 -4.26 -6.84
N CYS A 102 -4.89 -3.20 -6.19
CA CYS A 102 -4.09 -2.10 -5.66
C CYS A 102 -4.65 -1.62 -4.32
N LEU A 103 -3.85 -1.69 -3.25
CA LEU A 103 -4.19 -1.18 -1.90
C LEU A 103 -4.21 0.37 -1.81
N VAL A 104 -3.69 1.03 -2.84
CA VAL A 104 -3.65 2.49 -3.00
C VAL A 104 -4.10 2.79 -4.42
N SER A 105 -5.18 3.56 -4.58
CA SER A 105 -5.64 4.05 -5.87
C SER A 105 -4.55 4.88 -6.53
N ASN A 106 -4.09 4.47 -7.71
CA ASN A 106 -3.16 5.27 -8.50
C ASN A 106 -3.87 6.58 -8.93
N PRO A 107 -3.45 7.75 -8.44
CA PRO A 107 -4.11 9.02 -8.75
C PRO A 107 -4.01 9.41 -10.23
N PHE A 108 -3.15 8.75 -11.00
CA PHE A 108 -3.00 8.93 -12.44
C PHE A 108 -3.83 7.93 -13.27
N TYR A 109 -4.45 6.94 -12.63
CA TYR A 109 -5.29 5.94 -13.29
C TYR A 109 -6.76 6.27 -13.02
N GLY A 110 -7.28 7.25 -13.75
CA GLY A 110 -8.71 7.51 -13.82
C GLY A 110 -9.39 6.60 -14.85
N GLU A 111 -10.71 6.42 -14.74
CA GLU A 111 -11.51 5.88 -15.85
C GLU A 111 -11.42 6.86 -17.04
N TYR A 112 -10.45 6.64 -17.92
CA TYR A 112 -10.39 7.33 -19.20
C TYR A 112 -11.55 6.81 -20.06
N GLN A 113 -12.60 7.62 -20.18
CA GLN A 113 -13.64 7.41 -21.18
C GLN A 113 -13.03 7.86 -22.52
N LEU A 114 -12.66 6.90 -23.37
CA LEU A 114 -12.20 7.15 -24.73
C LEU A 114 -13.25 7.98 -25.47
N THR A 115 -12.88 9.20 -25.86
CA THR A 115 -13.70 10.08 -26.69
C THR A 115 -13.38 9.85 -28.16
N GLU A 116 -14.27 10.28 -29.06
CA GLU A 116 -14.05 10.17 -30.51
C GLU A 116 -12.82 10.97 -30.98
N GLU A 117 -12.46 12.02 -30.25
CA GLU A 117 -11.26 12.82 -30.48
C GLU A 117 -9.97 12.04 -30.18
N ASP A 118 -10.00 11.13 -29.19
CA ASP A 118 -8.86 10.26 -28.85
C ASP A 118 -8.60 9.21 -29.94
N CYS A 119 -9.63 8.84 -30.71
CA CYS A 119 -9.51 7.92 -31.84
C CYS A 119 -8.76 8.55 -33.04
N VAL A 120 -8.75 9.89 -33.15
CA VAL A 120 -8.08 10.60 -34.26
C VAL A 120 -6.57 10.33 -34.28
N SER A 121 -5.96 10.17 -33.10
CA SER A 121 -4.54 9.81 -32.98
C SER A 121 -4.22 8.43 -33.58
N CYS A 122 -5.17 7.49 -33.51
CA CYS A 122 -5.05 6.15 -34.10
C CYS A 122 -5.40 6.14 -35.60
N GLU A 123 -6.35 6.98 -36.04
CA GLU A 123 -6.74 7.09 -37.45
C GLU A 123 -5.68 7.80 -38.30
N ALA A 124 -4.96 8.77 -37.74
CA ALA A 124 -3.86 9.48 -38.41
C ALA A 124 -2.53 8.70 -38.37
N LEU A 125 -2.48 7.55 -37.72
CA LEU A 125 -1.27 6.76 -37.56
C LEU A 125 -0.98 5.93 -38.82
N GLU A 126 -0.20 6.50 -39.74
CA GLU A 126 0.25 5.77 -40.94
C GLU A 126 1.39 4.79 -40.63
N GLN A 127 2.28 5.15 -39.71
CA GLN A 127 3.45 4.36 -39.34
C GLN A 127 3.87 4.63 -37.90
N VAL A 128 4.33 3.58 -37.19
CA VAL A 128 4.93 3.69 -35.86
C VAL A 128 6.42 3.94 -35.99
N ASP A 129 6.89 5.03 -35.39
CA ASP A 129 8.30 5.41 -35.40
C ASP A 129 9.17 4.39 -34.69
N ARG A 130 10.38 4.16 -35.23
CA ARG A 130 11.38 3.24 -34.70
C ARG A 130 12.63 4.03 -34.37
N LEU A 131 12.95 4.15 -33.09
CA LEU A 131 14.08 4.94 -32.61
C LEU A 131 15.09 4.04 -31.90
N GLY A 132 16.37 4.36 -32.07
CA GLY A 132 17.46 3.80 -31.29
C GLY A 132 18.18 4.90 -30.53
N SER A 133 18.69 4.57 -29.36
CA SER A 133 19.57 5.40 -28.53
C SER A 133 18.97 6.76 -28.22
N VAL A 134 17.69 6.75 -27.82
CA VAL A 134 16.88 7.95 -27.55
C VAL A 134 17.07 8.43 -26.10
N ALA A 135 17.24 9.73 -25.92
CA ALA A 135 17.26 10.34 -24.60
C ALA A 135 15.83 10.45 -24.01
N TYR A 136 15.73 10.35 -22.68
CA TYR A 136 14.44 10.40 -21.97
C TYR A 136 13.64 11.68 -22.29
N GLU A 137 14.29 12.84 -22.32
CA GLU A 137 13.63 14.13 -22.59
C GLU A 137 12.95 14.15 -23.96
N HIS A 138 13.63 13.65 -24.99
CA HIS A 138 13.06 13.56 -26.33
C HIS A 138 11.89 12.58 -26.39
N LEU A 139 11.99 11.45 -25.68
CA LEU A 139 10.91 10.46 -25.62
C LEU A 139 9.68 11.02 -24.88
N LEU A 140 9.90 11.77 -23.80
CA LEU A 140 8.84 12.41 -23.03
C LEU A 140 8.11 13.49 -23.84
N ASP A 141 8.84 14.44 -24.42
CA ASP A 141 8.25 15.61 -25.07
C ASP A 141 7.68 15.33 -26.47
N SER A 142 8.33 14.44 -27.23
CA SER A 142 7.96 14.15 -28.61
C SER A 142 6.92 13.02 -28.71
N TYR A 143 6.85 12.12 -27.73
CA TYR A 143 5.98 10.94 -27.82
C TYR A 143 5.04 10.78 -26.63
N LEU A 144 5.56 10.61 -25.41
CA LEU A 144 4.72 10.27 -24.25
C LEU A 144 3.69 11.36 -23.92
N ASN A 145 4.10 12.63 -23.91
CA ASN A 145 3.19 13.76 -23.63
C ASN A 145 2.17 14.01 -24.74
N ARG A 146 2.30 13.33 -25.89
CA ARG A 146 1.44 13.48 -27.06
C ARG A 146 0.65 12.21 -27.37
N ASP A 147 0.72 11.22 -26.48
CA ASP A 147 0.11 9.90 -26.65
C ASP A 147 0.47 9.23 -27.99
N ALA A 148 1.67 9.51 -28.51
CA ALA A 148 2.11 9.00 -29.81
C ALA A 148 2.89 7.68 -29.63
N PRO A 149 2.52 6.62 -30.39
CA PRO A 149 3.18 5.32 -30.26
C PRO A 149 4.58 5.33 -30.89
N LEU A 150 5.52 4.63 -30.26
CA LEU A 150 6.87 4.41 -30.79
C LEU A 150 7.41 3.02 -30.45
N ILE A 151 8.46 2.61 -31.16
CA ILE A 151 9.23 1.40 -30.87
C ILE A 151 10.67 1.81 -30.58
N VAL A 152 11.16 1.52 -29.37
CA VAL A 152 12.58 1.67 -29.02
C VAL A 152 13.30 0.38 -29.38
N MET A 153 14.21 0.46 -30.35
CA MET A 153 14.86 -0.69 -30.96
C MET A 153 15.96 -1.29 -30.09
N ASP A 154 16.65 -0.47 -29.30
CA ASP A 154 17.85 -0.84 -28.53
C ASP A 154 17.61 -0.98 -27.02
N ALA A 155 16.37 -0.82 -26.55
CA ALA A 155 16.04 -0.86 -25.12
C ALA A 155 16.41 -2.20 -24.44
N MET A 156 16.39 -3.30 -25.20
CA MET A 156 16.66 -4.64 -24.69
C MET A 156 18.08 -5.14 -25.00
N GLU A 157 18.93 -4.37 -25.68
CA GLU A 157 20.29 -4.81 -26.08
C GLU A 157 21.17 -5.14 -24.88
N SER A 158 20.95 -4.48 -23.74
CA SER A 158 21.70 -4.75 -22.51
C SER A 158 21.15 -5.92 -21.69
N TRP A 159 19.99 -6.46 -22.05
CA TRP A 159 19.36 -7.50 -21.25
C TRP A 159 20.17 -8.80 -21.38
N PRO A 160 20.56 -9.44 -20.26
CA PRO A 160 21.28 -10.71 -20.30
C PRO A 160 20.55 -11.78 -21.10
N VAL A 161 19.22 -11.72 -21.09
CA VAL A 161 18.32 -12.62 -21.81
C VAL A 161 18.48 -12.57 -23.33
N MET A 162 18.84 -11.40 -23.88
CA MET A 162 19.03 -11.22 -25.32
C MET A 162 20.44 -11.61 -25.78
N ASN A 163 21.40 -11.60 -24.85
CA ASN A 163 22.83 -11.84 -25.11
C ASN A 163 23.31 -13.23 -24.68
N THR A 164 22.41 -14.07 -24.16
CA THR A 164 22.75 -15.44 -23.75
C THR A 164 21.87 -16.43 -24.49
N ASP A 165 22.46 -17.56 -24.87
CA ASP A 165 21.72 -18.69 -25.47
C ASP A 165 20.81 -19.41 -24.46
N ASN A 166 20.73 -18.88 -23.23
CA ASN A 166 19.95 -19.46 -22.15
C ASN A 166 18.45 -19.16 -22.29
N PHE A 167 18.04 -18.16 -23.07
CA PHE A 167 16.63 -17.82 -23.24
C PHE A 167 16.09 -18.26 -24.59
N TRP A 168 15.68 -19.52 -24.63
CA TRP A 168 15.07 -20.17 -25.79
C TRP A 168 13.77 -20.83 -25.35
N PHE A 169 12.87 -21.02 -26.31
CA PHE A 169 11.51 -21.47 -26.04
C PHE A 169 11.47 -22.79 -25.26
N ASP A 170 12.41 -23.70 -25.52
CA ASP A 170 12.48 -24.99 -24.84
C ASP A 170 12.89 -24.85 -23.37
N ASN A 171 13.77 -23.89 -23.02
CA ASN A 171 14.12 -23.62 -21.62
C ASN A 171 12.94 -23.00 -20.86
N ILE A 172 12.24 -22.04 -21.48
CA ILE A 172 11.04 -21.45 -20.89
C ILE A 172 9.97 -22.52 -20.68
N THR A 173 9.73 -23.35 -21.69
CA THR A 173 8.78 -24.47 -21.60
C THR A 173 9.20 -25.44 -20.49
N GLN A 174 10.49 -25.77 -20.35
CA GLN A 174 10.98 -26.61 -19.26
C GLN A 174 10.73 -26.00 -17.88
N LEU A 175 10.90 -24.69 -17.69
CA LEU A 175 10.59 -24.01 -16.44
C LEU A 175 9.12 -24.19 -16.05
N TYR A 176 8.18 -23.94 -16.97
CA TYR A 176 6.75 -24.13 -16.71
C TYR A 176 6.33 -25.60 -16.56
N LEU A 177 7.12 -26.55 -17.07
CA LEU A 177 6.82 -27.98 -16.95
C LEU A 177 7.43 -28.63 -15.70
N GLN A 178 8.54 -28.09 -15.16
CA GLN A 178 9.35 -28.73 -14.13
C GLN A 178 9.43 -27.95 -12.81
N ASP A 179 9.26 -26.63 -12.82
CA ASP A 179 9.33 -25.82 -11.60
C ASP A 179 8.00 -25.92 -10.83
N GLU A 180 8.05 -26.41 -9.59
CA GLU A 180 6.88 -26.62 -8.74
C GLU A 180 6.02 -25.36 -8.54
N LYS A 181 6.60 -24.15 -8.64
CA LYS A 181 5.86 -22.89 -8.48
C LYS A 181 5.21 -22.41 -9.77
N LEU A 182 5.78 -22.77 -10.92
CA LEU A 182 5.28 -22.35 -12.23
C LEU A 182 4.29 -23.35 -12.83
N VAL A 183 4.39 -24.63 -12.48
CA VAL A 183 3.48 -25.67 -12.96
C VAL A 183 2.02 -25.40 -12.57
N ASP A 184 1.78 -24.78 -11.42
CA ASP A 184 0.44 -24.45 -10.93
C ASP A 184 -0.08 -23.09 -11.45
N THR A 185 0.66 -22.42 -12.33
CA THR A 185 0.21 -21.13 -12.89
C THR A 185 -0.88 -21.34 -13.93
N VAL A 186 -2.08 -20.87 -13.62
CA VAL A 186 -3.22 -20.91 -14.53
C VAL A 186 -3.46 -19.50 -15.08
N PRO A 187 -3.30 -19.27 -16.39
CA PRO A 187 -3.60 -17.98 -16.97
C PRO A 187 -5.10 -17.68 -16.92
N CYS A 188 -5.45 -16.40 -16.77
CA CYS A 188 -6.84 -15.96 -16.72
C CYS A 188 -7.59 -16.23 -18.04
N ILE A 189 -6.90 -16.10 -19.17
CA ILE A 189 -7.42 -16.36 -20.52
C ILE A 189 -6.34 -17.08 -21.30
N LEU A 190 -6.66 -18.22 -21.91
CA LEU A 190 -5.75 -18.94 -22.80
C LEU A 190 -6.37 -19.04 -24.19
N THR A 191 -5.80 -18.33 -25.16
CA THR A 191 -6.28 -18.36 -26.56
C THR A 191 -5.24 -19.02 -27.44
N THR A 192 -5.61 -20.11 -28.11
CA THR A 192 -4.71 -20.86 -29.01
C THR A 192 -5.49 -21.48 -30.18
N ASN A 193 -4.82 -21.73 -31.31
CA ASN A 193 -5.38 -22.53 -32.42
C ASN A 193 -5.43 -24.04 -32.11
N LEU A 194 -4.73 -24.48 -31.06
CA LEU A 194 -4.76 -25.88 -30.66
C LEU A 194 -6.02 -26.15 -29.84
N ARG A 195 -6.55 -27.37 -29.93
CA ARG A 195 -7.61 -27.85 -29.03
C ARG A 195 -6.99 -28.75 -27.96
N PRO A 196 -6.41 -28.19 -26.88
CA PRO A 196 -5.80 -28.97 -25.80
C PRO A 196 -6.80 -29.80 -24.99
N GLY A 197 -8.10 -29.45 -25.02
CA GLY A 197 -9.15 -30.13 -24.25
C GLY A 197 -9.37 -29.57 -22.85
N SER A 198 -8.42 -28.78 -22.34
CA SER A 198 -8.50 -27.96 -21.13
C SER A 198 -7.93 -26.57 -21.41
N SER A 199 -8.37 -25.53 -20.68
CA SER A 199 -7.80 -24.17 -20.73
C SER A 199 -6.49 -24.05 -19.94
N ASP A 200 -5.76 -25.15 -19.80
CA ASP A 200 -4.58 -25.28 -18.95
C ASP A 200 -3.32 -25.04 -19.78
N LEU A 201 -2.49 -24.10 -19.33
CA LEU A 201 -1.20 -23.77 -19.95
C LEU A 201 -0.27 -24.98 -19.96
N HIS A 202 -0.28 -25.81 -18.92
CA HIS A 202 0.56 -27.00 -18.84
C HIS A 202 0.21 -28.03 -19.92
N ALA A 203 -1.08 -28.27 -20.13
CA ALA A 203 -1.58 -29.15 -21.18
C ALA A 203 -1.21 -28.63 -22.58
N PHE A 204 -1.27 -27.31 -22.78
CA PHE A 204 -0.84 -26.67 -24.00
C PHE A 204 0.68 -26.83 -24.24
N LEU A 205 1.51 -26.51 -23.25
CA LEU A 205 2.98 -26.60 -23.33
C LEU A 205 3.46 -28.04 -23.61
N LYS A 206 2.86 -29.05 -22.97
CA LYS A 206 3.14 -30.47 -23.28
C LYS A 206 2.81 -30.82 -24.72
N ARG A 207 1.75 -30.22 -25.28
CA ARG A 207 1.28 -30.53 -26.63
C ARG A 207 2.18 -29.95 -27.70
N ILE A 208 2.64 -28.71 -27.54
CA ILE A 208 3.57 -28.08 -28.49
C ILE A 208 4.99 -28.66 -28.40
N ASN A 209 5.37 -29.24 -27.25
CA ASN A 209 6.63 -29.98 -27.12
C ASN A 209 6.65 -31.29 -27.93
N SER A 210 5.51 -31.70 -28.52
CA SER A 210 5.48 -32.82 -29.45
C SER A 210 6.01 -32.39 -30.83
N PRO A 211 6.93 -33.14 -31.46
CA PRO A 211 7.54 -32.81 -32.76
C PRO A 211 6.59 -32.94 -33.96
N LYS A 212 5.28 -33.03 -33.72
CA LYS A 212 4.23 -33.16 -34.73
C LYS A 212 3.48 -31.85 -34.97
N ILE A 213 3.75 -30.82 -34.17
CA ILE A 213 3.01 -29.56 -34.20
C ILE A 213 3.97 -28.44 -34.57
N ASP A 214 3.99 -28.13 -35.86
CA ASP A 214 4.92 -27.13 -36.42
C ASP A 214 4.34 -25.72 -36.43
N LYS A 215 3.02 -25.58 -36.23
CA LYS A 215 2.30 -24.29 -36.29
C LYS A 215 1.32 -24.15 -35.15
N TRP A 216 1.59 -23.20 -34.28
CA TRP A 216 0.74 -22.87 -33.15
C TRP A 216 0.84 -21.38 -32.84
N PHE A 217 -0.19 -20.86 -32.17
CA PHE A 217 -0.13 -19.57 -31.47
C PHE A 217 -0.70 -19.76 -30.08
N VAL A 218 -0.30 -18.90 -29.16
CA VAL A 218 -0.90 -18.85 -27.83
C VAL A 218 -0.81 -17.44 -27.26
N HIS A 219 -1.88 -17.01 -26.59
CA HIS A 219 -1.97 -15.76 -25.83
C HIS A 219 -2.48 -16.10 -24.44
N TRP A 220 -1.74 -15.68 -23.40
CA TRP A 220 -2.06 -15.93 -22.01
C TRP A 220 -1.47 -14.89 -21.07
#